data_AF-A0A7J2YZM0-F1
#
_entry.id   AF-A0A7J2YZM0-F1
#
_cell.length_a   1.000
_cell.length_b   1.000
_cell.length_c   1.000
_cell.angle_alpha   90.00
_cell.angle_beta   90.00
_cell.angle_gamma   90.00
#
_symmetry.space_group_name_H-M   'P 1'
#
loop_
_entity.id
_entity.type
_entity.pdbx_description
1 polymer ?
#
loop_
_entity_poly.entity_id
_entity_poly.type
_entity_poly.pdbx_seq_one_letter_code
_entity_poly.pdbx_strand_id
1 'polypeptide(L)' 'MVKGTPSMGKKHHVTHIRCRRCGRVAYNIKTKVCAACGYGRSSKIKDYSWRTHTVTRKKRKR' A
#
# COMPACT_ATOMS: atom_id res chain seq x y z
N MET A 1 7.40 10.98 -25.49
CA MET A 1 6.97 9.99 -24.46
C MET A 1 5.85 9.14 -25.04
N VAL A 2 6.16 7.95 -25.56
CA VAL A 2 5.12 7.06 -26.11
C VAL A 2 4.35 6.44 -24.95
N LYS A 3 3.01 6.49 -24.99
CA LYS A 3 2.13 5.92 -23.97
C LYS A 3 1.83 4.44 -24.30
N GLY A 4 1.37 3.68 -23.31
CA GLY A 4 0.88 2.31 -23.53
C GLY A 4 1.96 1.23 -23.55
N THR A 5 1.71 0.15 -24.28
CA THR A 5 2.53 -1.08 -24.35
C THR A 5 4.04 -0.86 -24.51
N PRO A 6 4.54 -0.01 -25.44
CA PRO A 6 5.98 0.15 -25.63
C PRO A 6 6.70 0.71 -24.38
N SER A 7 5.98 1.40 -23.49
CA SER A 7 6.55 1.94 -22.24
C SER A 7 6.57 0.94 -21.08
N MET A 8 5.83 -0.17 -21.16
CA MET A 8 5.61 -1.10 -20.03
C MET A 8 6.87 -1.92 -19.67
N GLY A 9 7.75 -2.20 -20.63
CA GLY A 9 9.00 -2.93 -20.37
C GLY A 9 9.96 -2.22 -19.39
N LYS A 10 9.81 -0.90 -19.21
CA LYS A 10 10.61 -0.12 -18.26
C LYS A 10 10.11 -0.24 -16.81
N LYS A 11 9.01 -0.94 -16.54
CA LYS A 11 8.39 -1.06 -15.20
C LYS A 11 8.89 -2.27 -14.40
N HIS A 12 10.20 -2.47 -14.30
CA HIS A 12 10.79 -3.60 -13.58
C HIS A 12 11.12 -3.29 -12.10
N HIS A 13 11.17 -2.01 -11.72
CA HIS A 13 11.45 -1.65 -10.33
C HIS A 13 10.24 -1.83 -9.42
N VAL A 14 10.44 -2.55 -8.32
CA VAL A 14 9.42 -2.77 -7.29
C VAL A 14 9.31 -1.53 -6.39
N THR A 15 8.10 -0.99 -6.25
CA THR A 15 7.81 0.16 -5.37
C THR A 15 7.30 -0.27 -4.00
N HIS A 16 6.61 -1.41 -3.91
CA HIS A 16 5.96 -1.90 -2.71
C HIS A 16 6.37 -3.33 -2.39
N ILE A 17 6.70 -3.58 -1.13
CA ILE A 17 7.04 -4.90 -0.60
C ILE A 17 6.07 -5.30 0.51
N ARG A 18 6.20 -6.55 0.99
CA ARG A 18 5.39 -7.08 2.08
C ARG A 18 5.67 -6.31 3.37
N CYS A 19 4.62 -5.79 3.99
CA CYS A 19 4.70 -5.04 5.24
C CYS A 19 4.87 -5.99 6.42
N ARG A 20 5.88 -5.74 7.26
CA ARG A 20 6.14 -6.52 8.48
C ARG A 20 5.03 -6.47 9.53
N ARG A 21 4.21 -5.40 9.55
CA ARG A 21 3.10 -5.25 10.51
C ARG A 21 1.81 -5.93 10.06
N CYS A 22 1.39 -5.70 8.81
CA CYS A 22 0.07 -6.12 8.33
C CYS A 22 0.08 -7.22 7.26
N GLY A 23 1.25 -7.67 6.83
CA GLY A 23 1.42 -8.76 5.87
C GLY A 23 1.03 -8.44 4.42
N ARG A 24 0.50 -7.24 4.13
CA ARG A 24 0.11 -6.81 2.76
C ARG A 24 1.31 -6.29 1.98
N VAL A 25 1.31 -6.46 0.65
CA VAL A 25 2.29 -5.86 -0.27
C VAL A 25 1.97 -4.38 -0.46
N ALA A 26 2.28 -3.58 0.55
CA ALA A 26 1.91 -2.16 0.62
C ALA A 26 2.96 -1.31 1.34
N TYR A 27 4.12 -1.87 1.69
CA TYR A 27 5.22 -1.12 2.29
C TYR A 27 6.08 -0.49 1.21
N ASN A 28 6.11 0.84 1.16
CA ASN A 28 6.90 1.55 0.17
C ASN A 28 8.38 1.57 0.59
N ILE A 29 9.26 1.12 -0.30
CA ILE A 29 10.70 1.02 -0.03
C ILE A 29 11.34 2.41 0.11
N LYS A 30 10.98 3.35 -0.76
CA LYS A 30 11.58 4.69 -0.80
C LYS A 30 11.15 5.55 0.38
N THR A 31 9.84 5.58 0.66
CA THR A 31 9.30 6.41 1.75
C THR A 31 9.32 5.70 3.10
N LYS A 32 9.60 4.40 3.14
CA LYS A 32 9.60 3.57 4.35
C LYS A 32 8.26 3.55 5.09
N VAL A 33 7.14 3.80 4.39
CA VAL A 33 5.79 3.83 4.96
C VAL A 33 4.86 2.81 4.30
N CYS A 34 4.03 2.13 5.10
CA CYS A 34 2.98 1.27 4.60
C CYS A 34 1.69 2.02 4.24
N ALA A 35 1.26 1.94 2.99
CA ALA A 35 0.03 2.55 2.50
C ALA A 35 -1.25 1.91 3.09
N ALA A 36 -1.17 0.63 3.50
CA ALA A 36 -2.28 -0.07 4.12
C ALA A 36 -2.44 0.32 5.59
N CYS A 37 -1.47 0.00 6.44
CA CYS A 37 -1.60 0.13 7.89
C CYS A 37 -0.90 1.34 8.51
N GLY A 38 -0.16 2.16 7.73
CA GLY A 38 0.59 3.30 8.27
C GLY A 38 1.91 2.95 8.96
N TYR A 39 2.33 1.68 8.93
CA TYR A 39 3.62 1.25 9.52
C TYR A 39 4.79 2.07 8.97
N GLY A 40 5.67 2.55 9.84
CA GLY A 40 6.77 3.47 9.52
C GLY A 40 6.44 4.95 9.71
N ARG A 41 5.16 5.35 9.62
CA ARG A 41 4.70 6.72 9.92
C ARG A 41 4.02 6.83 11.28
N SER A 42 3.27 5.80 11.68
CA SER A 42 2.50 5.81 12.93
C SER A 42 2.60 4.48 13.67
N SER A 43 2.49 4.54 15.01
CA SER A 43 2.32 3.35 15.84
C SER A 43 0.90 2.77 15.70
N LYS A 44 -0.10 3.63 15.54
CA LYS A 44 -1.51 3.24 15.31
C LYS A 44 -1.73 2.71 13.89
N ILE A 45 -2.73 1.86 13.74
CA ILE A 45 -3.21 1.39 12.43
C ILE A 45 -3.92 2.56 11.74
N LYS A 46 -3.53 2.84 10.50
CA LYS A 46 -4.20 3.83 9.65
C LYS A 46 -5.62 3.37 9.32
N ASP A 47 -6.58 4.07 9.90
CA ASP A 47 -8.01 3.86 9.67
C ASP A 47 -8.68 5.18 9.31
N TYR A 48 -9.57 5.15 8.34
CA TYR A 48 -10.34 6.31 7.88
C TYR A 48 -11.82 5.89 7.81
N SER A 49 -12.73 6.79 8.17
CA SER A 49 -14.17 6.52 8.21
C SER A 49 -14.72 6.05 6.85
N TRP A 50 -14.24 6.64 5.76
CA TRP A 50 -14.64 6.32 4.39
C TRP A 50 -14.01 5.04 3.83
N ARG A 51 -13.07 4.39 4.54
CA ARG A 51 -12.33 3.24 4.02
C ARG A 51 -13.12 1.95 4.22
N THR A 52 -13.53 1.34 3.12
CA THR A 52 -14.24 0.04 3.09
C THR A 52 -13.32 -1.15 3.37
N HIS A 53 -12.09 -1.11 2.85
CA HIS A 53 -11.11 -2.18 3.01
C HIS A 53 -10.11 -1.88 4.14
N THR A 54 -10.51 -2.22 5.36
CA THR A 54 -9.67 -2.11 6.56
C THR A 54 -8.55 -3.15 6.55
N VAL A 55 -7.50 -2.93 7.36
CA VAL A 55 -6.37 -3.88 7.50
C VAL A 55 -6.85 -5.23 8.01
N THR A 56 -7.81 -5.23 8.93
CA THR A 56 -8.42 -6.42 9.55
C THR A 56 -9.41 -7.15 8.64
N ARG A 57 -9.63 -6.68 7.40
CA ARG A 57 -10.61 -7.21 6.43
C ARG A 57 -12.06 -7.22 6.93
N LYS A 58 -12.36 -6.61 8.08
CA LYS A 58 -13.73 -6.37 8.52
C LYS A 58 -14.35 -5.35 7.58
N LYS A 59 -15.37 -5.75 6.81
CA LYS A 59 -16.19 -4.83 6.03
C LYS A 59 -16.93 -3.92 7.01
N ARG A 60 -16.71 -2.61 6.94
CA ARG A 60 -17.59 -1.66 7.62
C ARG A 60 -18.93 -1.72 6.87
N LYS A 61 -19.98 -2.20 7.52
CA LYS A 61 -21.35 -2.00 7.02
C LYS A 61 -21.55 -0.48 6.97
N ARG A 62 -21.99 0.02 5.81
CA ARG A 62 -22.42 1.40 5.68
C ARG A 62 -23.59 1.64 6.63
#